data_AF-L7LPN4-F1
#
_entry.id   AF-L7LPN4-F1
#
_cell.length_a   1.000
_cell.length_b   1.000
_cell.length_c   1.000
_cell.angle_alpha   90.00
_cell.angle_beta   90.00
_cell.angle_gamma   90.00
#
_symmetry.space_group_name_H-M   'P 1'
#
loop_
_entity.id
_entity.type
_entity.pdbx_description
1 polymer ?
#
loop_
_entity_poly.entity_id
_entity_poly.type
_entity_poly.pdbx_seq_one_letter_code
_entity_poly.pdbx_strand_id
1 'polypeptide(L)'
;MAGNITLSFLLVIVVSAFLMHVAAQKEPLTELSGRVSNSSSSNEVRSLRPKRPSKQCKKPNEQYKSCVSGSCSEWKCDYLWKGWPDACTLDCASGCFCKKGYFRSRKNRCVLGYLCFREIIPVVSKQEK
;
A
#
# COMPACT_ATOMS: atom_id res chain seq x y z
N MET A 1 -50.71 3.50 -13.60
CA MET A 1 -49.88 2.94 -12.50
C MET A 1 -49.00 1.76 -12.96
N ALA A 2 -48.54 1.72 -14.22
CA ALA A 2 -47.72 0.62 -14.74
C ALA A 2 -46.23 1.01 -14.94
N GLY A 3 -45.92 2.31 -15.10
CA GLY A 3 -44.56 2.81 -15.34
C GLY A 3 -43.62 2.76 -14.13
N ASN A 4 -44.15 2.85 -12.90
CA ASN A 4 -43.33 2.82 -11.69
C ASN A 4 -42.89 1.38 -11.35
N ILE A 5 -43.71 0.40 -11.74
CA ILE A 5 -43.44 -1.02 -11.53
C ILE A 5 -42.33 -1.47 -12.48
N THR A 6 -42.40 -1.07 -13.76
CA THR A 6 -41.35 -1.39 -14.75
C THR A 6 -40.02 -0.73 -14.41
N LEU A 7 -40.01 0.53 -13.93
CA LEU A 7 -38.80 1.19 -13.45
C LEU A 7 -38.18 0.45 -12.25
N SER A 8 -39.01 -0.02 -11.32
CA SER A 8 -38.56 -0.77 -10.14
C SER A 8 -37.90 -2.09 -10.52
N PHE A 9 -38.48 -2.84 -11.46
CA PHE A 9 -37.90 -4.09 -11.95
C PHE A 9 -36.56 -3.86 -12.68
N LEU A 10 -36.45 -2.81 -13.48
CA LEU A 10 -35.20 -2.46 -14.15
C LEU A 10 -34.09 -2.09 -13.17
N LEU A 11 -34.39 -1.33 -12.11
CA LEU A 11 -33.42 -0.98 -11.07
C LEU A 11 -32.91 -2.22 -10.33
N VAL A 12 -33.78 -3.18 -10.01
CA VAL A 12 -33.39 -4.44 -9.34
C VAL A 12 -32.47 -5.28 -10.23
N ILE A 13 -32.75 -5.36 -11.54
CA ILE A 13 -31.91 -6.10 -12.51
C ILE A 13 -30.52 -5.45 -12.66
N VAL A 14 -30.45 -4.12 -12.70
CA VAL A 14 -29.18 -3.40 -12.79
C VAL A 14 -28.34 -3.62 -11.53
N VAL A 15 -28.94 -3.49 -10.34
CA VAL A 15 -28.25 -3.72 -9.06
C VAL A 15 -27.75 -5.16 -8.94
N SER A 16 -28.55 -6.16 -9.35
CA SER A 16 -28.13 -7.57 -9.31
C SER A 16 -26.96 -7.87 -10.25
N ALA A 17 -26.95 -7.28 -11.45
CA ALA A 17 -25.84 -7.42 -12.39
C ALA A 17 -24.53 -6.82 -11.85
N PHE A 18 -24.60 -5.69 -11.13
CA PHE A 18 -23.41 -5.11 -10.47
C PHE A 18 -22.88 -5.99 -9.33
N LEU A 19 -23.75 -6.65 -8.57
CA LEU A 19 -23.34 -7.54 -7.47
C LEU A 19 -22.60 -8.79 -7.98
N MET A 20 -22.92 -9.28 -9.19
CA MET A 20 -22.27 -10.45 -9.78
C MET A 20 -20.85 -10.19 -10.33
N HIS A 21 -20.40 -8.93 -10.40
CA HIS A 21 -19.04 -8.57 -10.83
C HIS A 21 -18.00 -8.52 -9.69
N VAL A 22 -18.38 -8.78 -8.43
CA VAL A 22 -17.52 -8.59 -7.24
C VAL A 22 -16.94 -9.91 -6.70
N ALA A 23 -16.96 -11.01 -7.47
CA ALA A 23 -16.49 -12.31 -6.99
C ALA A 23 -15.63 -13.08 -8.02
N ALA A 24 -14.44 -12.58 -8.37
CA ALA A 24 -13.40 -13.44 -8.96
C ALA A 24 -11.99 -12.81 -8.94
N GLN A 25 -11.38 -12.61 -7.77
CA GLN A 25 -9.92 -12.68 -7.60
C GLN A 25 -9.63 -12.95 -6.11
N LYS A 26 -9.37 -14.22 -5.76
CA LYS A 26 -8.77 -14.61 -4.48
C LYS A 26 -7.80 -15.76 -4.73
N GLU A 27 -6.53 -15.39 -5.02
CA GLU A 27 -5.21 -15.93 -4.57
C GLU A 27 -4.97 -17.47 -4.57
N PRO A 28 -3.74 -18.04 -4.41
CA PRO A 28 -2.39 -17.44 -4.29
C PRO A 28 -1.25 -18.16 -5.08
N LEU A 29 -0.14 -17.44 -5.22
CA LEU A 29 1.28 -17.85 -5.05
C LEU A 29 1.71 -19.31 -5.37
N THR A 30 2.38 -19.50 -6.50
CA THR A 30 3.23 -20.67 -6.77
C THR A 30 4.49 -20.63 -5.90
N GLU A 31 4.57 -21.50 -4.90
CA GLU A 31 5.81 -21.84 -4.22
C GLU A 31 6.75 -22.55 -5.22
N LEU A 32 7.90 -21.94 -5.53
CA LEU A 32 9.00 -22.67 -6.15
C LEU A 32 10.02 -23.06 -5.09
N SER A 33 9.95 -24.35 -4.75
CA SER A 33 10.81 -25.15 -3.88
C SER A 33 12.31 -24.86 -4.07
N GLY A 34 12.97 -24.44 -2.98
CA GLY A 34 14.43 -24.48 -2.88
C GLY A 34 14.87 -25.83 -2.31
N ARG A 35 15.49 -26.68 -3.14
CA ARG A 35 16.19 -27.88 -2.67
C ARG A 35 17.46 -27.50 -1.90
N VAL A 36 17.57 -27.98 -0.68
CA VAL A 36 18.80 -28.00 0.11
C VAL A 36 19.68 -29.14 -0.42
N SER A 37 20.86 -28.81 -0.94
CA SER A 37 21.93 -29.78 -1.17
C SER A 37 22.95 -29.62 -0.05
N ASN A 38 23.05 -30.62 0.81
CA ASN A 38 24.17 -30.81 1.72
C ASN A 38 25.38 -31.23 0.87
N SER A 39 26.39 -30.39 0.81
CA SER A 39 27.76 -30.83 0.49
C SER A 39 28.71 -30.27 1.53
N SER A 40 29.21 -31.19 2.35
CA SER A 40 30.34 -31.01 3.24
C SER A 40 31.61 -30.83 2.40
N SER A 41 32.26 -29.67 2.53
CA SER A 41 33.71 -29.55 2.29
C SER A 41 34.27 -28.33 2.98
N SER A 42 35.14 -28.64 3.94
CA SER A 42 36.05 -27.77 4.66
C SER A 42 36.91 -26.95 3.71
N ASN A 43 36.91 -25.62 3.88
CA ASN A 43 38.10 -24.76 3.93
C ASN A 43 37.68 -23.31 4.21
N GLU A 44 38.30 -22.74 5.23
CA GLU A 44 38.22 -21.34 5.65
C GLU A 44 38.52 -20.39 4.49
N VAL A 45 37.46 -19.83 3.88
CA VAL A 45 37.56 -18.57 3.14
C VAL A 45 36.57 -17.63 3.82
N ARG A 46 37.11 -16.72 4.62
CA ARG A 46 36.37 -15.61 5.26
C ARG A 46 35.79 -14.74 4.14
N SER A 47 34.65 -15.17 3.63
CA SER A 47 33.97 -14.57 2.50
C SER A 47 33.54 -13.17 2.91
N LEU A 48 34.15 -12.15 2.30
CA LEU A 48 33.60 -10.80 2.18
C LEU A 48 32.34 -10.85 1.30
N ARG A 49 31.35 -11.66 1.68
CA ARG A 49 30.08 -11.77 0.98
C ARG A 49 29.45 -10.37 1.07
N PRO A 50 29.25 -9.66 -0.05
CA PRO A 50 28.58 -8.37 -0.01
C PRO A 50 27.24 -8.60 0.68
N LYS A 51 27.02 -7.90 1.79
CA LYS A 51 25.79 -8.03 2.57
C LYS A 51 24.66 -7.65 1.62
N ARG A 52 23.92 -8.64 1.11
CA ARG A 52 22.82 -8.39 0.17
C ARG A 52 21.95 -7.32 0.83
N PRO A 53 21.65 -6.20 0.13
CA PRO A 53 20.81 -5.16 0.72
C PRO A 53 19.53 -5.82 1.19
N SER A 54 19.33 -5.87 2.52
CA SER A 54 18.20 -6.55 3.10
C SER A 54 16.96 -5.80 2.67
N LYS A 55 16.00 -6.48 2.01
CA LYS A 55 14.65 -5.95 1.73
C LYS A 55 13.81 -5.80 3.01
N GLN A 56 14.45 -5.64 4.16
CA GLN A 56 13.84 -5.50 5.47
C GLN A 56 13.86 -4.03 5.86
N CYS A 57 12.69 -3.52 6.21
CA CYS A 57 12.53 -2.18 6.73
C CYS A 57 12.80 -2.17 8.24
N LYS A 58 13.57 -1.17 8.68
CA LYS A 58 14.00 -1.07 10.08
C LYS A 58 12.92 -0.46 10.97
N LYS A 59 12.08 0.42 10.42
CA LYS A 59 11.04 1.09 11.20
C LYS A 59 9.76 0.24 11.25
N PRO A 60 8.99 0.32 12.35
CA PRO A 60 7.71 -0.36 12.42
C PRO A 60 6.76 0.16 11.35
N ASN A 61 5.84 -0.70 10.93
CA ASN A 61 4.77 -0.39 9.97
C ASN A 61 5.24 0.05 8.58
N GLU A 62 6.49 -0.25 8.23
CA GLU A 62 7.01 -0.15 6.87
C GLU A 62 7.03 -1.52 6.20
N GLN A 63 6.93 -1.54 4.88
CA GLN A 63 7.17 -2.69 4.02
C GLN A 63 8.06 -2.28 2.86
N TYR A 64 8.95 -3.19 2.43
CA TYR A 64 9.74 -2.95 1.24
C TYR A 64 8.85 -3.09 0.01
N LYS A 65 8.90 -2.09 -0.88
CA LYS A 65 8.27 -2.14 -2.19
C LYS A 65 9.34 -1.90 -3.25
N SER A 66 9.16 -2.53 -4.40
CA SER A 66 10.07 -2.43 -5.54
C SER A 66 9.34 -1.79 -6.70
N CYS A 67 9.97 -0.83 -7.36
CA CYS A 67 9.46 -0.15 -8.56
C CYS A 67 8.00 0.34 -8.41
N VAL A 68 7.77 1.21 -7.44
CA VAL A 68 6.47 1.85 -7.20
C VAL A 68 6.57 3.35 -7.44
N SER A 69 5.45 3.99 -7.77
CA SER A 69 5.36 5.45 -7.91
C SER A 69 5.80 6.17 -6.63
N GLY A 70 6.74 7.11 -6.73
CA GLY A 70 7.18 7.92 -5.60
C GLY A 70 6.08 8.81 -5.00
N SER A 71 5.11 9.26 -5.81
CA SER A 71 4.03 10.12 -5.34
C SER A 71 2.81 9.38 -4.76
N CYS A 72 2.58 8.12 -5.16
CA CYS A 72 1.40 7.33 -4.74
C CYS A 72 1.73 6.03 -4.00
N SER A 73 3.00 5.78 -3.68
CA SER A 73 3.44 4.52 -3.05
C SER A 73 2.96 4.34 -1.60
N GLU A 74 2.48 5.38 -0.95
CA GLU A 74 2.03 5.35 0.46
C GLU A 74 1.18 6.58 0.82
N TRP A 75 0.45 6.47 1.93
CA TRP A 75 -0.25 7.62 2.51
C TRP A 75 0.70 8.49 3.32
N LYS A 76 0.50 9.80 3.24
CA LYS A 76 1.17 10.81 4.06
C LYS A 76 0.12 11.54 4.90
N CYS A 77 0.50 11.97 6.10
CA CYS A 77 -0.44 12.66 6.99
C CYS A 77 -1.00 13.95 6.37
N ASP A 78 -0.27 14.63 5.49
CA ASP A 78 -0.76 15.85 4.84
C ASP A 78 -1.87 15.59 3.80
N TYR A 79 -2.02 14.36 3.29
CA TYR A 79 -3.11 13.99 2.39
C TYR A 79 -4.49 14.01 3.05
N LEU A 80 -4.59 13.94 4.38
CA LEU A 80 -5.87 14.11 5.06
C LEU A 80 -6.48 15.50 4.86
N TRP A 81 -5.66 16.52 4.58
CA TRP A 81 -6.15 17.87 4.26
C TRP A 81 -5.99 18.22 2.79
N LYS A 82 -4.86 17.86 2.16
CA LYS A 82 -4.57 18.18 0.76
C LYS A 82 -5.29 17.28 -0.24
N GLY A 83 -5.79 16.13 0.20
CA GLY A 83 -6.26 15.06 -0.69
C GLY A 83 -5.12 14.16 -1.18
N TRP A 84 -5.52 13.03 -1.78
CA TRP A 84 -4.62 12.16 -2.53
C TRP A 84 -4.22 12.85 -3.84
N PRO A 85 -2.99 12.70 -4.35
CA PRO A 85 -2.62 13.27 -5.63
C PRO A 85 -3.47 12.74 -6.78
N ASP A 86 -3.91 13.62 -7.68
CA ASP A 86 -4.73 13.26 -8.85
C ASP A 86 -4.00 12.36 -9.85
N ALA A 87 -2.67 12.46 -9.88
CA ALA A 87 -1.81 11.67 -10.76
C ALA A 87 -0.59 11.13 -10.02
N CYS A 88 -0.23 9.90 -10.38
CA CYS A 88 0.94 9.21 -9.84
C CYS A 88 2.14 9.40 -10.77
N THR A 89 3.31 9.67 -10.19
CA THR A 89 4.56 9.70 -10.96
C THR A 89 4.92 8.30 -11.44
N LEU A 90 5.48 8.18 -12.64
CA LEU A 90 5.90 6.91 -13.24
C LEU A 90 7.34 6.52 -12.87
N ASP A 91 7.90 7.12 -11.83
CA ASP A 91 9.21 6.80 -11.32
C ASP A 91 9.23 5.41 -10.66
N CYS A 92 10.32 4.68 -10.87
CA CYS A 92 10.52 3.33 -10.34
C CYS A 92 11.19 3.40 -8.95
N ALA A 93 10.50 3.95 -7.95
CA ALA A 93 11.05 4.08 -6.61
C ALA A 93 11.03 2.72 -5.88
N SER A 94 12.17 2.34 -5.30
CA SER A 94 12.31 1.12 -4.50
C SER A 94 12.84 1.45 -3.11
N GLY A 95 12.23 0.88 -2.08
CA GLY A 95 12.57 1.22 -0.70
C GLY A 95 11.47 0.84 0.29
N CYS A 96 11.56 1.44 1.48
CA CYS A 96 10.61 1.23 2.56
C CYS A 96 9.49 2.28 2.52
N PHE A 97 8.27 1.78 2.47
CA PHE A 97 7.06 2.58 2.40
C PHE A 97 6.09 2.15 3.50
N CYS A 98 5.20 3.05 3.93
CA CYS A 98 4.18 2.68 4.90
C CYS A 98 3.29 1.54 4.39
N LYS A 99 2.98 0.61 5.30
CA LYS A 99 1.99 -0.44 5.07
C LYS A 99 0.61 0.17 4.82
N LYS A 100 -0.27 -0.57 4.16
CA LYS A 100 -1.68 -0.17 3.98
C LYS A 100 -2.31 0.14 5.34
N GLY A 101 -3.05 1.24 5.43
CA GLY A 101 -3.66 1.73 6.68
C GLY A 101 -2.75 2.61 7.55
N TYR A 102 -1.47 2.73 7.21
CA TYR A 102 -0.51 3.62 7.87
C TYR A 102 -0.14 4.80 6.99
N PHE A 103 0.09 5.93 7.65
CA PHE A 103 0.36 7.23 7.06
C PHE A 103 1.74 7.70 7.52
N ARG A 104 2.54 8.23 6.60
CA ARG A 104 3.84 8.83 6.90
C ARG A 104 3.63 10.18 7.58
N SER A 105 4.00 10.23 8.86
CA SER A 105 4.07 11.46 9.66
C SER A 105 5.26 12.33 9.22
N ARG A 106 5.21 13.64 9.54
CA ARG A 106 6.35 14.55 9.31
C ARG A 106 7.62 14.13 10.05
N LYS A 107 7.49 13.34 11.11
CA LYS A 107 8.62 12.74 11.86
C LYS A 107 9.13 11.45 11.19
N ASN A 108 8.75 11.19 9.94
CA ASN A 108 9.17 10.05 9.12
C ASN A 108 8.85 8.70 9.78
N ARG A 109 7.68 8.60 10.43
CA ARG A 109 7.14 7.39 11.07
C ARG A 109 5.82 6.99 10.41
N CYS A 110 5.59 5.70 10.23
CA CYS A 110 4.32 5.16 9.76
C CYS A 110 3.37 4.96 10.94
N VAL A 111 2.36 5.82 11.03
CA VAL A 111 1.37 5.86 12.13
C VAL A 111 -0.03 5.62 11.58
N LEU A 112 -0.98 5.26 12.45
CA LEU A 112 -2.38 5.16 12.05
C LEU A 112 -2.94 6.53 11.66
N GLY A 113 -3.86 6.56 10.69
CA GLY A 113 -4.40 7.82 10.15
C GLY A 113 -4.96 8.77 11.21
N TYR A 114 -5.63 8.25 12.25
CA TYR A 114 -6.16 9.09 13.33
C TYR A 114 -5.08 9.80 14.17
N LEU A 115 -3.84 9.30 14.19
CA LEU A 115 -2.72 9.96 14.87
C LEU A 115 -2.19 11.16 14.07
N CYS A 116 -2.51 11.24 12.77
CA CYS A 116 -2.15 12.39 11.95
C CYS A 116 -2.91 13.66 12.33
N PHE A 117 -4.12 13.56 12.91
CA PHE A 117 -4.95 14.72 13.22
C PHE A 117 -4.23 15.73 14.11
N ARG A 118 -3.42 15.27 15.08
CA ARG A 118 -2.59 16.18 15.91
C ARG A 118 -1.54 16.98 15.13
N GLU A 119 -1.05 16.46 14.00
CA GLU A 119 -0.09 17.17 13.14
C GLU A 119 -0.79 18.16 12.18
N ILE A 120 -2.08 17.93 11.88
CA ILE A 120 -2.83 18.68 10.86
C ILE A 120 -3.59 19.87 11.46
N ILE A 121 -4.11 19.75 12.70
CA ILE A 121 -4.88 20.81 13.37
C ILE A 121 -4.21 22.21 13.29
N PRO A 122 -2.89 22.36 13.57
CA PRO A 122 -2.23 23.67 13.50
C PRO A 122 -2.05 24.22 12.08
N VAL A 123 -2.13 23.37 11.05
CA VAL A 123 -1.99 23.76 9.64
C VAL A 123 -3.31 24.27 9.11
N VAL A 124 -4.39 23.56 9.42
CA VAL A 124 -5.76 23.91 9.00
C VAL A 124 -6.20 25.23 9.62
N SER A 125 -5.95 25.43 10.92
CA SER A 125 -6.34 26.66 11.62
C SER A 125 -5.67 27.93 11.10
N LYS A 126 -4.58 27.81 10.32
CA LYS A 126 -3.90 28.93 9.67
C LYS A 126 -4.38 29.21 8.24
N GLN A 127 -5.15 28.32 7.63
CA GLN A 127 -5.67 28.49 6.26
C GLN A 127 -7.01 29.23 6.23
N GLU A 128 -7.68 29.33 7.38
CA GLU A 128 -9.00 29.97 7.53
C GLU A 128 -8.90 31.46 7.91
N LYS A 129 -7.69 32.03 7.86
CA LYS A 129 -7.41 33.44 8.17
C LYS A 129 -6.60 34.07 7.04
#